data_AF-A8P972-F1
#
_entry.id   AF-A8P972-F1
#
_cell.length_a   1.000
_cell.length_b   1.000
_cell.length_c   1.000
_cell.angle_alpha   90.00
_cell.angle_beta   90.00
_cell.angle_gamma   90.00
#
_symmetry.space_group_name_H-M   'P 1'
#
loop_
_entity.id
_entity.type
_entity.pdbx_description
1 polymer ?
#
loop_
_entity_poly.entity_id
_entity_poly.type
_entity_poly.pdbx_seq_one_letter_code
_entity_poly.pdbx_strand_id
1 'polypeptide(L)'
;MDSQLTLVNQEPPLELVLEKPATPLNTRIFVNGKPRYKVSTVDRDGNVTDVTDLRTNAVVATIKRRSILPDKVKFPAKFGGKAVKKDDWMVETKLDSGGLGWTINSESGSFLWRFDKALKIVLTPATDPDRIIAFVKSEPGVYALCVEHRAEGLLDEIIPGFIVLDHQNNMMTKSWKVADGWCADERSTITGRPLAGDYTK
;
A
#
# COMPACT_ATOMS: atom_id res chain seq x y z
N MET A 1 -24.95 -40.60 0.26
CA MET A 1 -24.95 -39.55 -0.77
C MET A 1 -23.58 -38.91 -0.72
N ASP A 2 -22.66 -39.42 -1.53
CA ASP A 2 -21.29 -38.94 -1.54
C ASP A 2 -21.19 -37.71 -2.45
N SER A 3 -20.91 -36.55 -1.86
CA SER A 3 -20.64 -35.32 -2.61
C SER A 3 -19.27 -35.43 -3.28
N GLN A 4 -19.29 -35.50 -4.61
CA GLN A 4 -18.10 -35.40 -5.44
C GLN A 4 -17.55 -33.96 -5.37
N LEU A 5 -16.62 -33.71 -4.45
CA LEU A 5 -15.80 -32.50 -4.41
C LEU A 5 -15.00 -32.42 -5.72
N THR A 6 -15.46 -31.60 -6.65
CA THR A 6 -14.70 -31.28 -7.85
C THR A 6 -13.56 -30.34 -7.43
N LEU A 7 -12.32 -30.84 -7.54
CA LEU A 7 -11.11 -30.07 -7.31
C LEU A 7 -11.03 -28.99 -8.41
N VAL A 8 -11.61 -27.82 -8.16
CA VAL A 8 -11.50 -26.68 -9.07
C VAL A 8 -10.06 -26.20 -9.00
N ASN A 9 -9.28 -26.45 -10.04
CA ASN A 9 -7.93 -25.92 -10.17
C ASN A 9 -8.03 -24.41 -10.30
N GLN A 10 -7.82 -23.69 -9.21
CA GLN A 10 -7.83 -22.23 -9.23
C GLN A 10 -6.61 -21.75 -10.00
N GLU A 11 -6.84 -20.90 -11.00
CA GLU A 11 -5.77 -20.24 -11.73
C GLU A 11 -4.92 -19.42 -10.73
N PRO A 12 -3.59 -19.52 -10.76
CA PRO A 12 -2.75 -18.75 -9.85
C PRO A 12 -3.01 -17.25 -10.03
N PRO A 13 -2.89 -16.43 -8.98
CA PRO A 13 -3.07 -14.98 -9.11
C PRO A 13 -1.98 -14.37 -10.01
N LEU A 14 -2.31 -13.26 -10.65
CA LEU A 14 -1.34 -12.42 -11.34
C LEU A 14 -0.41 -11.78 -10.31
N GLU A 15 0.89 -12.11 -10.35
CA GLU A 15 1.88 -11.50 -9.48
C GLU A 15 2.49 -10.22 -10.11
N LEU A 16 2.27 -9.08 -9.46
CA LEU A 16 2.88 -7.79 -9.77
C LEU A 16 4.07 -7.55 -8.84
N VAL A 17 5.25 -8.00 -9.25
CA VAL A 17 6.47 -7.99 -8.43
C VAL A 17 7.18 -6.64 -8.51
N LEU A 18 7.50 -6.04 -7.37
CA LEU A 18 8.28 -4.79 -7.34
C LEU A 18 9.76 -5.06 -7.61
N GLU A 19 10.38 -4.21 -8.43
CA GLU A 19 11.84 -4.18 -8.63
C GLU A 19 12.61 -3.93 -7.33
N LYS A 20 12.07 -3.04 -6.49
CA LYS A 20 12.64 -2.65 -5.21
C LYS A 20 11.69 -3.10 -4.09
N PRO A 21 11.99 -4.22 -3.40
CA PRO A 21 11.10 -4.76 -2.37
C PRO A 21 10.82 -3.82 -1.19
N ALA A 22 11.68 -2.82 -0.97
CA ALA A 22 11.58 -1.90 0.17
C ALA A 22 10.52 -0.81 0.01
N THR A 23 10.12 -0.46 -1.22
CA THR A 23 9.17 0.64 -1.44
C THR A 23 8.45 0.54 -2.78
N PRO A 24 7.13 0.84 -2.84
CA PRO A 24 6.38 0.96 -4.08
C PRO A 24 6.65 2.26 -4.85
N LEU A 25 7.49 3.17 -4.33
CA LEU A 25 7.83 4.42 -5.00
C LEU A 25 9.13 4.30 -5.81
N ASN A 26 9.22 5.01 -6.93
CA ASN A 26 10.43 5.06 -7.77
C ASN A 26 10.95 3.66 -8.15
N THR A 27 10.02 2.78 -8.54
CA THR A 27 10.24 1.37 -8.85
C THR A 27 9.52 0.99 -10.14
N ARG A 28 9.98 -0.10 -10.76
CA ARG A 28 9.19 -0.81 -11.77
C ARG A 28 8.40 -1.93 -11.11
N ILE A 29 7.30 -2.29 -11.75
CA ILE A 29 6.46 -3.43 -11.38
C ILE A 29 6.51 -4.41 -12.55
N PHE A 30 6.93 -5.63 -12.25
CA PHE A 30 7.12 -6.72 -13.19
C PHE A 30 5.92 -7.65 -13.16
N VAL A 31 5.55 -8.13 -14.34
CA VAL A 31 4.60 -9.22 -14.53
C VAL A 31 5.28 -10.27 -15.39
N ASN A 32 5.35 -11.50 -14.90
CA ASN A 32 6.05 -12.61 -15.57
C ASN A 32 7.50 -12.24 -15.99
N GLY A 33 8.22 -11.58 -15.08
CA GLY A 33 9.61 -11.15 -15.31
C GLY A 33 9.80 -9.99 -16.29
N LYS A 34 8.72 -9.39 -16.81
CA LYS A 34 8.78 -8.22 -17.72
C LYS A 34 8.23 -6.97 -17.04
N PRO A 35 8.89 -5.81 -17.17
CA PRO A 35 8.38 -4.57 -16.57
C PRO A 35 7.07 -4.17 -17.26
N ARG A 36 5.98 -4.09 -16.49
CA ARG A 36 4.63 -3.73 -16.99
C ARG A 36 4.21 -2.34 -16.55
N TYR A 37 4.53 -1.95 -15.32
CA TYR A 37 4.24 -0.60 -14.83
C TYR A 37 5.51 0.07 -14.28
N LYS A 38 5.51 1.40 -14.30
CA LYS A 38 6.51 2.24 -13.65
C LYS A 38 5.80 3.16 -12.67
N VAL A 39 6.30 3.19 -11.45
CA VAL A 39 5.88 4.14 -10.41
C VAL A 39 7.01 5.14 -10.21
N SER A 40 6.76 6.42 -10.49
CA SER A 40 7.77 7.47 -10.36
C SER A 40 7.25 8.71 -9.66
N THR A 41 8.00 9.23 -8.71
CA THR A 41 7.78 10.56 -8.15
C THR A 41 8.35 11.60 -9.10
N VAL A 42 7.51 12.52 -9.58
CA VAL A 42 7.86 13.43 -10.68
C VAL A 42 8.43 14.75 -10.17
N ASP A 43 8.05 15.17 -8.98
CA ASP A 43 8.49 16.42 -8.38
C ASP A 43 9.61 16.22 -7.36
N ARG A 44 10.38 17.29 -7.14
CA ARG A 44 11.50 17.31 -6.20
C ARG A 44 11.07 17.02 -4.77
N ASP A 45 9.87 17.47 -4.41
CA ASP A 45 9.30 17.30 -3.08
C ASP A 45 8.64 15.93 -2.90
N GLY A 46 8.57 15.12 -3.96
CA GLY A 46 7.95 13.80 -3.96
C GLY A 46 6.44 13.85 -3.74
N ASN A 47 5.76 14.97 -3.92
CA ASN A 47 4.31 15.07 -3.74
C ASN A 47 3.52 14.49 -4.91
N VAL A 48 4.10 14.32 -6.09
CA VAL A 48 3.41 13.81 -7.28
C VAL A 48 4.00 12.47 -7.67
N THR A 49 3.18 11.42 -7.61
CA THR A 49 3.55 10.08 -8.05
C THR A 49 2.71 9.69 -9.26
N ASP A 50 3.37 9.40 -10.37
CA ASP A 50 2.71 8.84 -11.56
C ASP A 50 2.89 7.32 -11.61
N VAL A 51 1.82 6.65 -12.01
CA VAL A 51 1.79 5.24 -12.39
C VAL A 51 1.61 5.17 -13.91
N THR A 52 2.61 4.64 -14.61
CA THR A 52 2.62 4.54 -16.08
C THR A 52 2.58 3.08 -16.51
N ASP A 53 1.68 2.72 -17.43
CA ASP A 53 1.74 1.43 -18.14
C ASP A 53 2.85 1.50 -19.20
N LEU A 54 3.86 0.65 -19.08
CA LEU A 54 5.04 0.67 -19.96
C LEU A 54 4.77 0.08 -21.34
N ARG A 55 3.64 -0.61 -21.56
CA ARG A 55 3.27 -1.16 -22.87
C ARG A 55 2.69 -0.07 -23.78
N THR A 56 1.88 0.81 -23.20
CA THR A 56 1.20 1.90 -23.91
C THR A 56 1.89 3.26 -23.69
N ASN A 57 2.80 3.32 -22.72
CA ASN A 57 3.41 4.55 -22.22
C ASN A 57 2.39 5.58 -21.72
N ALA A 58 1.18 5.13 -21.33
CA ALA A 58 0.11 5.96 -20.83
C ALA A 58 0.17 6.08 -19.31
N VAL A 59 -0.10 7.27 -18.78
CA VAL A 59 -0.30 7.47 -17.34
C VAL A 59 -1.66 6.88 -16.95
N VAL A 60 -1.62 5.88 -16.08
CA VAL A 60 -2.78 5.16 -15.54
C VAL A 60 -3.39 5.93 -14.37
N ALA A 61 -2.54 6.46 -13.50
CA ALA A 61 -2.96 7.31 -12.40
C ALA A 61 -1.87 8.29 -11.99
N THR A 62 -2.30 9.45 -11.48
CA THR A 62 -1.44 10.43 -10.81
C THR A 62 -1.94 10.65 -9.40
N ILE A 63 -1.10 10.39 -8.40
CA ILE A 63 -1.35 10.64 -6.99
C ILE A 63 -0.65 11.93 -6.61
N LYS A 64 -1.42 12.97 -6.24
CA LYS A 64 -0.92 14.26 -5.78
C LYS A 64 -1.14 14.40 -4.28
N ARG A 65 -0.09 14.19 -3.52
CA ARG A 65 0.00 14.42 -2.08
C ARG A 65 0.07 15.92 -1.78
N ARG A 66 -0.50 16.32 -0.64
CA ARG A 66 -0.49 17.72 -0.20
C ARG A 66 -0.33 17.77 1.31
N SER A 67 0.50 18.71 1.79
CA SER A 67 0.77 18.86 3.22
C SER A 67 -0.36 19.53 4.01
N ILE A 68 -1.15 20.39 3.36
CA ILE A 68 -2.20 21.21 4.02
C ILE A 68 -3.60 20.89 3.49
N LEU A 69 -3.70 20.42 2.24
CA LEU A 69 -4.98 20.14 1.58
C LEU A 69 -5.15 18.63 1.44
N PRO A 70 -6.38 18.13 1.21
CA PRO A 70 -6.58 16.72 0.92
C PRO A 70 -5.79 16.29 -0.33
N ASP A 71 -5.23 15.09 -0.25
CA ASP A 71 -4.60 14.41 -1.38
C ASP A 71 -5.60 14.27 -2.53
N LYS A 72 -5.08 14.27 -3.77
CA LYS A 72 -5.89 14.07 -4.96
C LYS A 72 -5.36 12.92 -5.78
N VAL A 73 -6.26 12.20 -6.43
CA VAL A 73 -5.91 11.14 -7.38
C VAL A 73 -6.59 11.45 -8.71
N LYS A 74 -5.85 11.32 -9.80
CA LYS A 74 -6.37 11.50 -11.16
C LYS A 74 -6.21 10.20 -11.92
N PHE A 75 -7.28 9.72 -12.50
CA PHE A 75 -7.29 8.56 -13.39
C PHE A 75 -7.60 9.06 -14.81
N PRO A 76 -6.65 9.15 -15.74
CA PRO A 76 -6.92 9.72 -17.06
C PRO A 76 -8.04 9.00 -17.83
N ALA A 77 -8.19 7.70 -17.63
CA ALA A 77 -9.21 6.87 -18.28
C ALA A 77 -10.54 6.74 -17.50
N LYS A 78 -10.63 7.23 -16.26
CA LYS A 78 -11.81 7.08 -15.38
C LYS A 78 -12.27 8.43 -14.83
N PHE A 79 -13.48 8.53 -14.29
CA PHE A 79 -13.98 9.79 -13.68
C PHE A 79 -13.92 11.00 -14.65
N GLY A 80 -14.08 10.76 -15.95
CA GLY A 80 -13.94 11.77 -17.00
C GLY A 80 -12.57 12.45 -17.05
N GLY A 81 -11.51 11.77 -16.57
CA GLY A 81 -10.15 12.31 -16.52
C GLY A 81 -9.94 13.39 -15.47
N LYS A 82 -10.91 13.64 -14.58
CA LYS A 82 -10.82 14.66 -13.53
C LYS A 82 -10.08 14.12 -12.30
N ALA A 83 -9.40 15.02 -11.59
CA ALA A 83 -8.81 14.68 -10.31
C ALA A 83 -9.89 14.65 -9.22
N VAL A 84 -10.00 13.54 -8.52
CA VAL A 84 -10.88 13.33 -7.36
C VAL A 84 -10.09 13.50 -6.07
N LYS A 85 -10.74 13.89 -4.97
CA LYS A 85 -10.08 13.89 -3.66
C LYS A 85 -9.85 12.44 -3.23
N LYS A 86 -8.72 12.17 -2.58
CA LYS A 86 -8.43 10.84 -2.03
C LYS A 86 -9.55 10.35 -1.12
N ASP A 87 -10.06 11.22 -0.25
CA ASP A 87 -11.11 10.84 0.72
C ASP A 87 -12.49 10.63 0.08
N ASP A 88 -12.73 11.19 -1.11
CA ASP A 88 -13.97 10.93 -1.86
C ASP A 88 -13.88 9.59 -2.62
N TRP A 89 -12.68 9.22 -3.07
CA TRP A 89 -12.41 7.98 -3.84
C TRP A 89 -12.17 6.77 -2.95
N MET A 90 -11.40 6.95 -1.88
CA MET A 90 -10.97 5.95 -0.91
C MET A 90 -11.34 6.43 0.50
N VAL A 91 -12.48 5.95 0.98
CA VAL A 91 -13.12 6.35 2.23
C VAL A 91 -12.67 5.43 3.36
N GLU A 92 -12.10 6.00 4.41
CA GLU A 92 -11.79 5.24 5.63
C GLU A 92 -13.08 4.71 6.27
N THR A 93 -13.10 3.42 6.60
CA THR A 93 -14.26 2.70 7.13
C THR A 93 -13.83 1.90 8.35
N LYS A 94 -14.65 1.90 9.41
CA LYS A 94 -14.44 1.05 10.57
C LYS A 94 -15.02 -0.34 10.31
N LEU A 95 -14.21 -1.37 10.47
CA LEU A 95 -14.62 -2.76 10.31
C LEU A 95 -15.35 -3.24 11.58
N ASP A 96 -16.20 -4.26 11.44
CA ASP A 96 -16.91 -4.87 12.58
C ASP A 96 -15.97 -5.46 13.64
N SER A 97 -14.77 -5.87 13.21
CA SER A 97 -13.68 -6.30 14.08
C SER A 97 -13.04 -5.17 14.89
N GLY A 98 -13.46 -3.92 14.68
CA GLY A 98 -12.88 -2.71 15.26
C GLY A 98 -11.63 -2.20 14.52
N GLY A 99 -11.16 -2.92 13.49
CA GLY A 99 -10.03 -2.49 12.64
C GLY A 99 -10.39 -1.36 11.67
N LEU A 100 -9.37 -0.78 11.05
CA LEU A 100 -9.52 0.18 9.96
C LEU A 100 -9.50 -0.52 8.60
N GLY A 101 -10.36 -0.07 7.71
CA GLY A 101 -10.38 -0.42 6.30
C GLY A 101 -10.58 0.82 5.43
N TRP A 102 -10.43 0.66 4.13
CA TRP A 102 -10.59 1.73 3.14
C TRP A 102 -11.45 1.23 1.99
N THR A 103 -12.64 1.81 1.87
CA THR A 103 -13.59 1.48 0.81
C THR A 103 -13.31 2.35 -0.41
N ILE A 104 -12.99 1.73 -1.54
CA ILE A 104 -12.89 2.38 -2.84
C ILE A 104 -14.22 2.25 -3.56
N ASN A 105 -14.76 3.37 -4.03
CA ASN A 105 -15.92 3.40 -4.91
C ASN A 105 -15.44 3.59 -6.36
N SER A 106 -15.50 2.51 -7.13
CA SER A 106 -15.17 2.45 -8.55
C SER A 106 -16.44 2.46 -9.39
N GLU A 107 -16.32 2.84 -10.67
CA GLU A 107 -17.35 2.61 -11.69
C GLU A 107 -17.70 1.11 -11.83
N SER A 108 -16.78 0.20 -11.47
CA SER A 108 -16.96 -1.24 -11.52
C SER A 108 -17.52 -1.87 -10.23
N GLY A 109 -17.71 -1.08 -9.18
CA GLY A 109 -18.22 -1.55 -7.89
C GLY A 109 -17.49 -0.97 -6.69
N SER A 110 -17.82 -1.49 -5.50
CA SER A 110 -17.21 -1.05 -4.24
C SER A 110 -16.29 -2.15 -3.72
N PHE A 111 -15.08 -1.76 -3.33
CA PHE A 111 -14.03 -2.66 -2.88
C PHE A 111 -13.45 -2.20 -1.55
N LEU A 112 -13.17 -3.13 -0.65
CA LEU A 112 -12.66 -2.86 0.69
C LEU A 112 -11.20 -3.30 0.76
N TRP A 113 -10.31 -2.33 0.99
CA TRP A 113 -8.97 -2.60 1.47
C TRP A 113 -8.98 -2.74 3.00
N ARG A 114 -8.25 -3.72 3.52
CA ARG A 114 -8.03 -3.88 4.96
C ARG A 114 -6.63 -4.39 5.25
N PHE A 115 -6.16 -4.12 6.45
CA PHE A 115 -4.95 -4.76 6.94
C PHE A 115 -5.27 -6.16 7.45
N ASP A 116 -4.44 -7.11 7.07
CA ASP A 116 -4.52 -8.51 7.50
C ASP A 116 -3.21 -8.93 8.17
N LYS A 117 -3.31 -9.74 9.22
CA LYS A 117 -2.13 -10.16 9.99
C LYS A 117 -1.19 -11.07 9.19
N ALA A 118 -1.74 -11.89 8.29
CA ALA A 118 -0.96 -12.81 7.46
C ALA A 118 -0.56 -12.18 6.12
N LEU A 119 -1.50 -11.49 5.46
CA LEU A 119 -1.34 -11.01 4.09
C LEU A 119 -0.99 -9.52 3.98
N LYS A 120 -0.71 -8.84 5.10
CA LYS A 120 -0.46 -7.39 5.23
C LYS A 120 -1.61 -6.51 4.77
N ILE A 121 -1.86 -6.42 3.46
CA ILE A 121 -2.88 -5.59 2.83
C ILE A 121 -3.71 -6.50 1.92
N VAL A 122 -5.04 -6.48 2.09
CA VAL A 122 -5.98 -7.33 1.36
C VAL A 122 -7.09 -6.46 0.77
N LEU A 123 -7.47 -6.75 -0.47
CA LEU A 123 -8.61 -6.17 -1.18
C LEU A 123 -9.69 -7.22 -1.38
N THR A 124 -10.93 -6.88 -1.02
CA THR A 124 -12.11 -7.73 -1.20
C THR A 124 -13.23 -6.91 -1.84
N PRO A 125 -14.26 -7.52 -2.46
CA PRO A 125 -15.52 -6.85 -2.68
C PRO A 125 -16.08 -6.32 -1.34
N ALA A 126 -16.72 -5.16 -1.35
CA ALA A 126 -17.40 -4.66 -0.15
C ALA A 126 -18.61 -5.55 0.24
N THR A 127 -19.22 -6.21 -0.74
CA THR A 127 -20.38 -7.10 -0.53
C THR A 127 -20.00 -8.51 -0.07
N ASP A 128 -18.74 -8.89 -0.21
CA ASP A 128 -18.24 -10.24 0.07
C ASP A 128 -16.81 -10.18 0.63
N PRO A 129 -16.65 -9.90 1.94
CA PRO A 129 -15.33 -9.73 2.57
C PRO A 129 -14.48 -11.00 2.67
N ASP A 130 -15.05 -12.16 2.38
CA ASP A 130 -14.36 -13.46 2.40
C ASP A 130 -13.66 -13.73 1.06
N ARG A 131 -14.13 -13.10 -0.02
CA ARG A 131 -13.51 -13.22 -1.35
C ARG A 131 -12.35 -12.24 -1.51
N ILE A 132 -11.13 -12.77 -1.47
CA ILE A 132 -9.91 -11.98 -1.73
C ILE A 132 -9.73 -11.78 -3.24
N ILE A 133 -9.67 -10.51 -3.65
CA ILE A 133 -9.38 -10.11 -5.03
C ILE A 133 -7.90 -9.75 -5.20
N ALA A 134 -7.31 -9.09 -4.21
CA ALA A 134 -5.88 -8.79 -4.24
C ALA A 134 -5.28 -8.84 -2.84
N PHE A 135 -3.98 -9.12 -2.76
CA PHE A 135 -3.25 -9.10 -1.51
C PHE A 135 -1.76 -8.82 -1.72
N VAL A 136 -1.05 -8.47 -0.64
CA VAL A 136 0.40 -8.23 -0.69
C VAL A 136 1.16 -9.46 -0.20
N LYS A 137 2.03 -10.00 -1.06
CA LYS A 137 2.99 -11.03 -0.73
C LYS A 137 4.32 -10.37 -0.34
N SER A 138 4.83 -10.71 0.84
CA SER A 138 6.03 -10.11 1.42
C SER A 138 6.96 -11.20 1.96
N GLU A 139 7.73 -11.80 1.08
CA GLU A 139 8.72 -12.83 1.40
C GLU A 139 10.15 -12.24 1.33
N PRO A 140 11.17 -12.89 1.91
CA PRO A 140 12.55 -12.44 1.76
C PRO A 140 12.93 -12.26 0.29
N GLY A 141 13.22 -11.02 -0.10
CA GLY A 141 13.60 -10.68 -1.48
C GLY A 141 12.43 -10.48 -2.46
N VAL A 142 11.18 -10.73 -2.06
CA VAL A 142 10.00 -10.57 -2.92
C VAL A 142 8.96 -9.71 -2.23
N TYR A 143 8.63 -8.59 -2.87
CA TYR A 143 7.46 -7.79 -2.53
C TYR A 143 6.57 -7.70 -3.76
N ALA A 144 5.37 -8.27 -3.68
CA ALA A 144 4.49 -8.38 -4.82
C ALA A 144 3.04 -8.08 -4.44
N LEU A 145 2.31 -7.44 -5.34
CA LEU A 145 0.87 -7.32 -5.28
C LEU A 145 0.28 -8.46 -6.12
N CYS A 146 -0.39 -9.41 -5.46
CA CYS A 146 -1.06 -10.53 -6.11
C CYS A 146 -2.51 -10.16 -6.41
N VAL A 147 -2.98 -10.36 -7.64
CA VAL A 147 -4.33 -9.97 -8.08
C VAL A 147 -5.02 -11.17 -8.75
N GLU A 148 -6.27 -11.45 -8.40
CA GLU A 148 -7.09 -12.47 -9.06
C GLU A 148 -7.21 -12.11 -10.56
N HIS A 149 -7.06 -13.10 -11.46
CA HIS A 149 -7.13 -12.88 -12.92
C HIS A 149 -8.41 -12.15 -13.35
N ARG A 150 -9.54 -12.44 -12.68
CA ARG A 150 -10.83 -11.79 -12.94
C ARG A 150 -10.85 -10.28 -12.63
N ALA A 151 -9.90 -9.80 -11.85
CA ALA A 151 -9.77 -8.40 -11.46
C ALA A 151 -8.64 -7.66 -12.20
N GLU A 152 -8.02 -8.26 -13.22
CA GLU A 152 -7.00 -7.59 -14.02
C GLU A 152 -7.50 -6.30 -14.69
N GLY A 153 -8.79 -6.23 -15.05
CA GLY A 153 -9.41 -5.02 -15.58
C GLY A 153 -9.47 -3.85 -14.58
N LEU A 154 -9.18 -4.11 -13.31
CA LEU A 154 -9.21 -3.13 -12.22
C LEU A 154 -7.81 -2.67 -11.80
N LEU A 155 -6.74 -3.13 -12.45
CA LEU A 155 -5.35 -2.79 -12.08
C LEU A 155 -5.11 -1.27 -12.00
N ASP A 156 -5.80 -0.50 -12.84
CA ASP A 156 -5.73 0.95 -12.87
C ASP A 156 -6.16 1.62 -11.56
N GLU A 157 -6.97 0.94 -10.75
CA GLU A 157 -7.41 1.41 -9.43
C GLU A 157 -6.74 0.64 -8.28
N ILE A 158 -6.47 -0.65 -8.48
CA ILE A 158 -5.81 -1.49 -7.47
C ILE A 158 -4.38 -1.00 -7.22
N ILE A 159 -3.59 -0.74 -8.27
CA ILE A 159 -2.18 -0.34 -8.12
C ILE A 159 -2.07 1.01 -7.38
N PRO A 160 -2.80 2.08 -7.75
CA PRO A 160 -2.77 3.33 -7.00
C PRO A 160 -3.27 3.18 -5.56
N GLY A 161 -4.31 2.35 -5.34
CA GLY A 161 -4.82 2.08 -4.00
C GLY A 161 -3.76 1.43 -3.10
N PHE A 162 -3.07 0.41 -3.62
CA PHE A 162 -1.94 -0.21 -2.95
C PHE A 162 -0.81 0.79 -2.63
N ILE A 163 -0.42 1.66 -3.56
CA ILE A 163 0.63 2.67 -3.34
C ILE A 163 0.25 3.65 -2.23
N VAL A 164 -1.00 4.11 -2.20
CA VAL A 164 -1.51 5.02 -1.17
C VAL A 164 -1.47 4.35 0.20
N LEU A 165 -1.97 3.12 0.31
CA LEU A 165 -2.06 2.40 1.58
C LEU A 165 -0.71 1.94 2.12
N ASP A 166 0.18 1.46 1.26
CA ASP A 166 1.55 1.09 1.66
C ASP A 166 2.30 2.31 2.21
N HIS A 167 2.13 3.48 1.58
CA HIS A 167 2.70 4.72 2.08
C HIS A 167 2.14 5.10 3.45
N GLN A 168 0.82 5.04 3.64
CA GLN A 168 0.17 5.31 4.92
C GLN A 168 0.64 4.35 6.02
N ASN A 169 0.70 3.05 5.72
CA ASN A 169 1.18 2.03 6.64
C ASN A 169 2.63 2.31 7.08
N ASN A 170 3.49 2.69 6.14
CA ASN A 170 4.87 3.08 6.43
C ASN A 170 4.97 4.34 7.29
N MET A 171 4.05 5.30 7.16
CA MET A 171 4.00 6.49 8.02
C MET A 171 3.54 6.15 9.44
N MET A 172 2.48 5.33 9.59
CA MET A 172 2.00 4.88 10.90
C MET A 172 3.07 4.05 11.63
N THR A 173 3.76 3.16 10.92
CA THR A 173 4.84 2.36 11.51
C THR A 173 6.00 3.23 12.01
N LYS A 174 6.33 4.31 11.29
CA LYS A 174 7.37 5.26 11.70
C LYS A 174 6.95 6.09 12.90
N SER A 175 5.71 6.57 12.94
CA SER A 175 5.24 7.40 14.06
C SER A 175 5.24 6.62 15.38
N TRP A 176 4.89 5.33 15.35
CA TRP A 176 4.93 4.47 16.55
C TRP A 176 6.36 4.23 17.04
N LYS A 177 7.32 3.96 16.14
CA LYS A 177 8.73 3.79 16.53
C LYS A 177 9.32 5.05 17.18
N VAL A 178 8.90 6.24 16.74
CA VAL A 178 9.33 7.50 17.36
C VAL A 178 8.74 7.66 18.75
N ALA A 179 7.45 7.34 18.93
CA ALA A 179 6.80 7.38 20.25
C ALA A 179 7.45 6.39 21.25
N ASP A 180 7.77 5.18 20.82
CA ASP A 180 8.44 4.18 21.68
C ASP A 180 9.89 4.56 22.00
N GLY A 181 10.61 5.15 21.04
CA GLY A 181 11.98 5.62 21.24
C GLY A 181 12.09 6.80 22.20
N TRP A 182 11.10 7.71 22.21
CA TRP A 182 11.12 8.88 23.09
C TRP A 182 10.84 8.54 24.56
N CYS A 183 10.09 7.47 24.82
CA CYS A 183 9.88 6.94 26.18
C CYS A 183 11.05 6.07 26.69
N ALA A 184 11.95 5.62 25.80
CA ALA A 184 13.09 4.79 26.20
C ALA A 184 14.31 5.59 26.69
N ASP A 185 14.45 6.86 26.27
CA ASP A 185 15.65 7.67 26.55
C ASP A 185 15.60 8.47 27.87
N GLU A 186 14.47 8.52 28.59
CA GLU A 186 14.39 9.27 29.86
C GLU A 186 14.83 8.49 31.11
N ARG A 187 15.29 7.23 30.99
CA ARG A 187 15.70 6.42 32.15
C ARG A 187 17.19 6.17 32.33
N SER A 188 18.06 6.73 31.47
CA SER A 188 19.49 6.39 31.51
C SER A 188 20.46 7.56 31.70
N THR A 189 20.20 8.50 32.63
CA THR A 189 21.26 9.34 33.21
C THR A 189 20.89 9.90 34.59
N ILE A 190 20.66 9.03 35.59
CA ILE A 190 20.80 9.41 37.01
C ILE A 190 21.52 8.27 37.74
N THR A 191 22.83 8.16 37.52
CA THR A 191 23.76 7.60 38.50
C THR A 191 24.98 8.49 38.53
N GLY A 192 24.84 9.59 39.28
CA GLY A 192 25.94 10.47 39.59
C GLY A 192 26.90 9.82 40.60
N ARG A 193 28.20 10.09 40.36
CA ARG A 193 29.39 10.01 41.23
C ARG A 193 30.15 8.67 41.33
N PRO A 194 31.47 8.72 41.65
CA PRO A 194 32.47 9.76 41.36
C PRO A 194 33.80 9.16 40.85
N LEU A 195 34.64 9.96 40.17
CA LEU A 195 36.07 9.65 40.09
C LEU A 195 36.86 10.77 40.78
N ALA A 196 37.46 10.36 41.89
CA ALA A 196 38.47 11.08 42.64
C ALA A 196 39.73 11.23 41.80
N GLY A 197 40.42 12.36 41.96
CA GLY A 197 41.69 12.61 41.29
C GLY A 197 42.32 13.95 41.67
N ASP A 198 42.45 14.23 42.98
CA ASP A 198 43.33 15.30 43.43
C ASP A 198 44.75 14.75 43.60
N TYR A 199 45.60 15.03 42.61
CA TYR A 199 47.06 14.95 42.73
C TYR A 199 47.55 16.23 43.42
N THR A 200 48.16 16.09 44.60
CA THR A 200 49.05 17.11 45.17
C THR A 200 50.51 16.67 45.03
N LYS A 201 51.36 17.68 44.83
CA LYS A 201 52.79 17.66 44.50
C LYS A 201 53.66 16.89 45.47
#